data_AF-A0A7X7G0A4-F1
#
_entry.id   AF-A0A7X7G0A4-F1
#
_cell.length_a   1.000
_cell.length_b   1.000
_cell.length_c   1.000
_cell.angle_alpha   90.00
_cell.angle_beta   90.00
_cell.angle_gamma   90.00
#
_symmetry.space_group_name_H-M   'P 1'
#
loop_
_entity.id
_entity.type
_entity.pdbx_description
1 polymer ?
#
loop_
_entity_poly.entity_id
_entity_poly.type
_entity_poly.pdbx_seq_one_letter_code
_entity_poly.pdbx_strand_id
1 'polypeptide(L)'
;MIWFYILISVIGLGILGIQVYWVVMMRKAQKIYLKEMKAHAPTMFDVRQMLLDGDKDMAVKLYCEIFNIEDIERARRDVDELEKSLKD
;
A
#
# COMPACT_ATOMS: atom_id res chain seq x y z
N MET A 1 39.83 -15.42 -6.66
CA MET A 1 39.20 -14.16 -6.20
C MET A 1 38.12 -13.67 -7.15
N ILE A 2 38.37 -13.48 -8.46
CA ILE A 2 37.35 -13.03 -9.44
C ILE A 2 36.06 -13.86 -9.45
N TRP A 3 36.16 -15.20 -9.31
CA TRP A 3 34.99 -16.09 -9.31
C TRP A 3 34.02 -15.85 -8.15
N PHE A 4 34.50 -15.38 -6.99
CA PHE A 4 33.64 -15.04 -5.85
C PHE A 4 32.79 -13.80 -6.12
N TYR A 5 33.33 -12.79 -6.81
CA TYR A 5 32.58 -11.58 -7.18
C TYR A 5 31.46 -11.86 -8.18
N ILE A 6 31.72 -12.75 -9.14
CA ILE A 6 30.71 -13.19 -10.11
C ILE A 6 29.56 -13.89 -9.38
N LEU A 7 29.86 -14.76 -8.43
CA LEU A 7 28.87 -15.53 -7.68
C LEU A 7 27.98 -14.61 -6.81
N ILE A 8 28.57 -13.63 -6.14
CA ILE A 8 27.82 -12.63 -5.35
C ILE A 8 26.94 -11.76 -6.26
N SER A 9 27.42 -11.36 -7.43
CA SER A 9 26.65 -10.54 -8.38
C SER A 9 25.40 -11.28 -8.89
N VAL A 10 25.51 -12.57 -9.21
CA VAL A 10 24.37 -13.39 -9.64
C VAL A 10 23.34 -13.56 -8.52
N ILE A 11 23.79 -13.79 -7.28
CA ILE A 11 22.90 -13.89 -6.11
C ILE A 11 22.19 -12.55 -5.85
N GLY A 12 22.92 -11.42 -5.92
CA GLY A 12 22.37 -10.09 -5.72
C GLY A 12 21.27 -9.73 -6.73
N LEU A 13 21.46 -10.09 -8.00
CA LEU A 13 20.44 -9.92 -9.05
C LEU A 13 19.19 -10.78 -8.78
N GLY A 14 19.38 -12.01 -8.29
CA GLY A 14 18.27 -12.88 -7.87
C GLY A 14 17.44 -12.28 -6.74
N ILE A 15 18.09 -11.73 -5.72
CA ILE A 15 17.44 -11.08 -4.57
C ILE A 15 16.66 -9.83 -5.02
N LEU A 16 17.26 -9.01 -5.90
CA LEU A 16 16.58 -7.84 -6.47
C LEU A 16 15.34 -8.25 -7.29
N GLY A 17 15.44 -9.31 -8.09
CA GLY A 17 14.31 -9.85 -8.85
C GLY A 17 13.18 -10.32 -7.94
N ILE A 18 13.50 -10.98 -6.82
CA ILE A 18 12.52 -11.40 -5.81
C ILE A 18 11.85 -10.19 -5.17
N GLN A 19 12.59 -9.15 -4.80
CA GLN A 19 11.97 -7.94 -4.23
C GLN A 19 11.00 -7.27 -5.19
N VAL A 20 11.40 -7.09 -6.46
CA VAL A 20 10.51 -6.51 -7.48
C VAL A 20 9.29 -7.40 -7.71
N TYR A 21 9.48 -8.73 -7.73
CA TYR A 21 8.37 -9.68 -7.87
C TYR A 21 7.36 -9.54 -6.73
N TRP A 22 7.81 -9.47 -5.48
CA TRP A 22 6.94 -9.29 -4.31
C TRP A 22 6.15 -7.98 -4.39
N VAL A 23 6.79 -6.86 -4.77
CA VAL A 23 6.11 -5.57 -4.93
C VAL A 23 5.05 -5.61 -6.02
N VAL A 24 5.35 -6.23 -7.17
CA VAL A 24 4.38 -6.37 -8.27
C VAL A 24 3.22 -7.29 -7.87
N MET A 25 3.50 -8.35 -7.12
CA MET A 25 2.48 -9.28 -6.64
C MET A 25 1.56 -8.62 -5.60
N MET A 26 2.11 -7.82 -4.68
CA MET A 26 1.33 -7.00 -3.73
C MET A 26 0.41 -6.01 -4.46
N ARG A 27 0.88 -5.33 -5.51
CA ARG A 27 0.02 -4.45 -6.33
C ARG A 27 -1.10 -5.20 -7.06
N LYS A 28 -0.86 -6.45 -7.49
CA LYS A 28 -1.91 -7.29 -8.08
C LYS A 28 -2.92 -7.74 -7.03
N ALA A 29 -2.46 -8.13 -5.84
CA ALA A 29 -3.33 -8.47 -4.71
C ALA A 29 -4.20 -7.28 -4.30
N GLN A 30 -3.64 -6.07 -4.23
CA GLN A 30 -4.39 -4.82 -4.00
C GLN A 30 -5.51 -4.61 -5.04
N LYS A 31 -5.23 -4.81 -6.33
CA LYS A 31 -6.26 -4.68 -7.38
C LYS A 31 -7.37 -5.71 -7.25
N ILE A 32 -7.07 -6.89 -6.73
CA ILE A 32 -8.07 -7.93 -6.46
C ILE A 32 -8.87 -7.56 -5.20
N TYR A 33 -8.20 -7.13 -4.13
CA TYR A 33 -8.82 -6.64 -2.90
C TYR A 33 -9.78 -5.47 -3.16
N LEU A 34 -9.36 -4.48 -3.96
CA LEU A 34 -10.23 -3.34 -4.32
C LEU A 34 -11.46 -3.78 -5.14
N LYS A 35 -11.33 -4.86 -5.90
CA LYS A 35 -12.41 -5.43 -6.71
C LYS A 35 -13.38 -6.24 -5.84
N GLU A 36 -12.90 -6.91 -4.80
CA GLU A 36 -13.71 -7.53 -3.76
C GLU A 36 -14.33 -6.51 -2.80
N MET A 37 -13.66 -5.39 -2.49
CA MET A 37 -14.24 -4.29 -1.71
C MET A 37 -15.42 -3.62 -2.43
N LYS A 38 -15.55 -3.72 -3.75
CA LYS A 38 -16.82 -3.31 -4.38
C LYS A 38 -18.01 -4.19 -4.00
N ALA A 39 -17.78 -5.38 -3.45
CA ALA A 39 -18.82 -6.29 -2.96
C ALA A 39 -19.12 -6.13 -1.46
N HIS A 40 -18.28 -5.43 -0.69
CA HIS A 40 -18.46 -5.19 0.76
C HIS A 40 -18.20 -3.73 1.11
N ALA A 41 -19.05 -3.12 1.93
CA ALA A 41 -18.87 -1.72 2.33
C ALA A 41 -17.45 -1.50 2.90
N PRO A 42 -16.67 -0.54 2.37
CA PRO A 42 -15.31 -0.29 2.84
C PRO A 42 -15.31 0.03 4.33
N THR A 43 -14.24 -0.30 5.02
CA THR A 43 -14.13 -0.14 6.48
C THR A 43 -12.91 0.68 6.88
N MET A 44 -12.92 1.21 8.11
CA MET A 44 -11.77 1.92 8.67
C MET A 44 -10.50 1.05 8.78
N PHE A 45 -10.65 -0.28 8.80
CA PHE A 45 -9.52 -1.20 8.76
C PHE A 45 -8.76 -1.10 7.42
N ASP A 46 -9.51 -0.95 6.33
CA ASP A 46 -8.97 -0.83 4.98
C ASP A 46 -8.20 0.49 4.80
N VAL A 47 -8.74 1.58 5.35
CA VAL A 47 -8.04 2.89 5.40
C VAL A 47 -6.72 2.77 6.14
N ARG A 48 -6.72 2.09 7.29
CA ARG A 48 -5.50 1.87 8.09
C ARG A 48 -4.47 1.04 7.34
N GLN A 49 -4.90 -0.02 6.64
CA GLN A 49 -4.01 -0.86 5.85
C GLN A 49 -3.37 -0.05 4.71
N MET A 50 -4.14 0.76 3.99
CA MET A 50 -3.60 1.62 2.92
C MET A 50 -2.60 2.65 3.45
N LEU A 51 -2.83 3.21 4.64
CA LEU A 51 -1.87 4.10 5.30
C LEU A 51 -0.56 3.40 5.69
N LEU A 52 -0.64 2.17 6.20
CA LEU A 52 0.54 1.36 6.51
C LEU A 52 1.34 0.97 5.26
N ASP A 53 0.65 0.74 4.15
CA ASP A 53 1.25 0.47 2.85
C ASP A 53 1.84 1.74 2.18
N GLY A 54 1.61 2.92 2.77
CA GLY A 54 2.08 4.22 2.28
C GLY A 54 1.24 4.80 1.13
N ASP A 55 0.08 4.21 0.83
CA ASP A 55 -0.82 4.66 -0.24
C ASP A 55 -1.90 5.61 0.30
N LYS A 56 -1.45 6.83 0.59
CA LYS A 56 -2.27 7.87 1.23
C LYS A 56 -3.44 8.33 0.38
N ASP A 57 -3.25 8.47 -0.93
CA ASP A 57 -4.32 8.92 -1.84
C ASP A 57 -5.46 7.90 -1.91
N MET A 58 -5.13 6.60 -1.83
CA MET A 58 -6.14 5.55 -1.75
C MET A 58 -6.85 5.56 -0.39
N ALA A 59 -6.12 5.77 0.70
CA ALA A 59 -6.70 5.89 2.04
C ALA A 59 -7.71 7.04 2.13
N VAL A 60 -7.41 8.20 1.53
CA VAL A 60 -8.35 9.35 1.46
C VAL A 60 -9.60 9.00 0.67
N LYS A 61 -9.48 8.32 -0.49
CA LYS A 61 -10.65 7.90 -1.28
C LYS A 61 -11.55 6.93 -0.50
N LEU A 62 -10.96 5.93 0.16
CA LEU A 62 -11.71 5.01 1.01
C LEU A 62 -12.38 5.74 2.17
N TYR A 63 -11.68 6.68 2.81
CA TYR A 63 -12.25 7.48 3.90
C TYR A 63 -13.45 8.32 3.42
N CYS A 64 -13.33 8.96 2.25
CA CYS A 64 -14.45 9.65 1.60
C CYS A 64 -15.62 8.71 1.31
N GLU A 65 -15.38 7.50 0.81
CA GLU A 65 -16.44 6.51 0.54
C GLU A 65 -17.11 6.01 1.82
N ILE A 66 -16.35 5.79 2.91
CA ILE A 66 -16.86 5.28 4.19
C ILE A 66 -17.76 6.31 4.87
N PHE A 67 -17.32 7.57 4.91
CA PHE A 67 -18.03 8.65 5.62
C PHE A 67 -18.91 9.49 4.70
N ASN A 68 -18.97 9.14 3.40
CA ASN A 68 -19.69 9.87 2.36
C ASN A 68 -19.36 11.38 2.36
N ILE A 69 -18.06 11.69 2.44
CA ILE A 69 -17.55 13.07 2.50
C ILE A 69 -17.26 13.56 1.09
N GLU A 70 -17.98 14.60 0.64
CA GLU A 70 -17.74 15.25 -0.65
C GLU A 70 -16.50 16.18 -0.62
N ASP A 71 -16.12 16.69 0.56
CA ASP A 71 -14.94 17.52 0.76
C ASP A 71 -13.66 16.67 0.96
N ILE A 72 -12.96 16.44 -0.15
CA ILE A 72 -11.71 15.67 -0.18
C ILE A 72 -10.61 16.30 0.69
N GLU A 73 -10.54 17.63 0.78
CA GLU A 73 -9.51 18.31 1.57
C GLU A 73 -9.73 18.11 3.07
N ARG A 74 -10.99 18.02 3.50
CA ARG A 74 -11.32 17.62 4.87
C ARG A 74 -10.92 16.17 5.14
N ALA A 75 -11.31 15.25 4.28
CA ALA A 75 -10.95 13.83 4.41
C ALA A 75 -9.42 13.64 4.42
N ARG A 76 -8.69 14.42 3.62
CA ARG A 76 -7.23 14.40 3.60
C ARG A 76 -6.62 14.80 4.94
N ARG A 77 -7.10 15.88 5.57
CA ARG A 77 -6.64 16.28 6.91
C ARG A 77 -6.90 15.21 7.97
N ASP A 78 -8.08 14.61 7.95
CA ASP A 78 -8.46 13.57 8.90
C ASP A 78 -7.58 12.31 8.73
N VAL A 79 -7.30 11.94 7.49
CA VAL A 79 -6.38 10.84 7.14
C VAL A 79 -4.92 11.17 7.49
N ASP A 80 -4.48 12.42 7.35
CA ASP A 80 -3.17 12.91 7.81
C ASP A 80 -2.99 12.76 9.32
N GLU A 81 -4.01 13.11 10.10
CA GLU A 81 -4.01 12.94 11.55
C GLU A 81 -3.98 11.44 11.91
N LEU A 82 -4.75 10.63 11.19
CA LEU A 82 -4.74 9.18 11.37
C LEU A 82 -3.36 8.57 11.08
N GLU A 83 -2.70 9.01 10.00
CA GLU A 83 -1.34 8.59 9.64
C GLU A 83 -0.32 8.93 10.73
N LYS A 84 -0.41 10.12 11.33
CA LYS A 84 0.47 10.51 12.44
C LYS A 84 0.27 9.61 13.66
N SER A 85 -0.98 9.31 14.01
CA SER A 85 -1.31 8.43 15.15
C SER A 85 -0.83 6.97 14.97
N LEU A 86 -0.56 6.55 13.73
CA LEU A 86 -0.05 5.22 13.41
C LEU A 86 1.48 5.11 13.46
N LYS A 87 2.17 6.25 13.46
CA LYS A 87 3.64 6.33 13.46
C LYS A 87 4.22 6.57 14.87
N ASP A 88 3.38 6.97 15.83
CA ASP A 88 3.66 6.96 17.27
C ASP A 88 3.42 5.56 17.88
#